data_AF-A0A9P5JCY2-F1
#
_entry.id   AF-A0A9P5JCY2-F1
#
_cell.length_a   1.000
_cell.length_b   1.000
_cell.length_c   1.000
_cell.angle_alpha   90.00
_cell.angle_beta   90.00
_cell.angle_gamma   90.00
#
_symmetry.space_group_name_H-M   'P 1'
#
loop_
_entity.id
_entity.type
_entity.pdbx_description
1 polymer ?
#
loop_
_entity_poly.entity_id
_entity_poly.type
_entity_poly.pdbx_seq_one_letter_code
_entity_poly.pdbx_strand_id
1 'polypeptide(L)'
;MGKSKYELAAPPRFMIPHEKSDRAATGTIMISFTSADCAEVLLTKRFLWVHCERCPIRRFDDRPPVHHCSTCHSTKHRDDSKKCQGPRCEHCGDTKHTSDDHPEDTALKCINCGGNHTTRDRVCPARRAQNAEKKTSNSNKSV
;
A
#
# COMPACT_ATOMS: atom_id res chain seq x y z
N MET A 1 -28.37 27.27 10.38
CA MET A 1 -27.80 27.05 9.03
C MET A 1 -27.57 25.56 8.84
N GLY A 2 -28.43 24.89 8.08
CA GLY A 2 -28.29 23.45 7.79
C GLY A 2 -27.17 23.24 6.78
N LYS A 3 -26.13 22.50 7.13
CA LYS A 3 -25.09 22.10 6.18
C LYS A 3 -25.75 21.30 5.06
N SER A 4 -25.43 21.64 3.82
CA SER A 4 -25.89 20.88 2.65
C SER A 4 -25.47 19.41 2.84
N LYS A 5 -26.38 18.46 2.61
CA LYS A 5 -26.10 17.01 2.64
C LYS A 5 -24.93 16.58 1.74
N TYR A 6 -24.50 17.46 0.83
CA TYR A 6 -23.42 17.24 -0.13
C TYR A 6 -22.06 17.78 0.34
N GLU A 7 -21.97 18.45 1.48
CA GLU A 7 -20.73 19.02 2.03
C GLU A 7 -19.95 18.05 2.93
N LEU A 8 -20.38 16.79 2.97
CA LEU A 8 -19.82 15.76 3.84
C LEU A 8 -18.51 15.17 3.33
N ALA A 9 -18.22 15.35 2.03
CA ALA A 9 -17.00 14.84 1.40
C ALA A 9 -16.55 15.74 0.25
N ALA A 10 -15.23 15.83 0.07
CA ALA A 10 -14.65 16.44 -1.11
C ALA A 10 -14.87 15.56 -2.35
N PRO A 11 -14.79 16.13 -3.57
CA PRO A 11 -14.87 15.36 -4.79
C PRO A 11 -13.88 14.18 -4.80
N PRO A 12 -14.32 12.99 -5.27
CA PRO A 12 -13.47 11.81 -5.33
C PRO A 12 -12.24 12.04 -6.21
N ARG A 13 -11.10 11.51 -5.78
CA ARG A 13 -9.84 11.55 -6.54
C ARG A 13 -9.49 10.16 -7.04
N PHE A 14 -9.27 10.02 -8.35
CA PHE A 14 -8.75 8.79 -8.92
C PHE A 14 -7.25 8.66 -8.62
N MET A 15 -6.83 7.50 -8.14
CA MET A 15 -5.41 7.22 -7.88
C MET A 15 -4.65 6.74 -9.11
N ILE A 16 -5.33 6.53 -10.23
CA ILE A 16 -4.72 6.25 -11.53
C ILE A 16 -4.65 7.57 -12.31
N PRO A 17 -3.51 7.90 -12.95
CA PRO A 17 -3.44 9.05 -13.84
C PRO A 17 -4.55 8.99 -14.91
N HIS A 18 -5.17 10.12 -15.21
CA HIS A 18 -6.31 10.20 -16.14
C HIS A 18 -5.95 9.67 -17.54
N GLU A 19 -4.69 9.83 -17.97
CA GLU A 19 -4.19 9.30 -19.26
C GLU A 19 -4.22 7.76 -19.33
N LYS A 20 -4.29 7.09 -18.17
CA LYS A 20 -4.29 5.63 -18.04
C LYS A 20 -5.62 5.08 -17.55
N SER A 21 -6.61 5.92 -17.21
CA SER A 21 -7.90 5.46 -16.68
C SER A 21 -8.69 4.68 -17.73
N ASP A 22 -8.67 5.12 -18.98
CA ASP A 22 -9.52 4.56 -20.04
C ASP A 22 -9.08 3.16 -20.48
N ARG A 23 -7.85 2.78 -20.16
CA ARG A 23 -7.27 1.46 -20.44
C ARG A 23 -7.22 0.55 -19.22
N ALA A 24 -7.55 1.07 -18.03
CA ALA A 24 -7.43 0.31 -16.80
C ALA A 24 -8.69 -0.52 -16.57
N ALA A 25 -8.54 -1.85 -16.49
CA ALA A 25 -9.63 -2.76 -16.16
C ALA A 25 -10.19 -2.54 -14.74
N THR A 26 -9.42 -1.90 -13.84
CA THR A 26 -9.85 -1.55 -12.48
C THR A 26 -9.25 -0.21 -12.04
N GLY A 27 -9.97 0.51 -11.18
CA GLY A 27 -9.55 1.80 -10.62
C GLY A 27 -9.63 1.81 -9.09
N THR A 28 -8.91 2.74 -8.45
CA THR A 28 -9.14 3.04 -7.03
C THR A 28 -9.42 4.52 -6.86
N ILE A 29 -10.47 4.81 -6.10
CA ILE A 29 -10.94 6.16 -5.81
C ILE A 29 -10.65 6.46 -4.34
N MET A 30 -10.13 7.65 -4.07
CA MET A 30 -9.99 8.20 -2.73
C MET A 30 -11.11 9.21 -2.48
N ILE A 31 -11.84 9.05 -1.39
CA ILE A 31 -12.89 9.96 -0.95
C ILE A 31 -12.45 10.55 0.39
N SER A 32 -12.32 11.87 0.44
CA SER A 32 -11.98 12.59 1.67
C SER A 32 -13.23 13.11 2.34
N PHE A 33 -13.44 12.77 3.61
CA PHE A 33 -14.59 13.22 4.40
C PHE A 33 -14.24 14.44 5.24
N THR A 34 -15.21 15.31 5.46
CA THR A 34 -15.09 16.47 6.37
C THR A 34 -15.34 16.09 7.83
N SER A 35 -15.87 14.89 8.09
CA SER A 35 -16.13 14.33 9.42
C SER A 35 -15.60 12.90 9.53
N ALA A 36 -14.91 12.60 10.64
CA ALA A 36 -14.40 11.27 10.95
C ALA A 36 -15.53 10.25 11.12
N ASP A 37 -16.65 10.64 11.76
CA ASP A 37 -17.80 9.76 11.98
C ASP A 37 -18.41 9.30 10.65
N CYS A 38 -18.48 10.19 9.66
CA CYS A 38 -18.96 9.85 8.32
C CYS A 38 -18.04 8.84 7.62
N ALA A 39 -16.72 8.97 7.80
CA ALA A 39 -15.77 7.99 7.28
C ALA A 39 -15.94 6.62 7.95
N GLU A 40 -16.15 6.58 9.27
CA GLU A 40 -16.36 5.32 10.01
C GLU A 40 -17.63 4.58 9.62
N VAL A 41 -18.73 5.31 9.38
CA VAL A 41 -19.97 4.72 8.85
C VAL A 41 -19.70 4.01 7.53
N LEU A 42 -18.91 4.62 6.64
CA LEU A 42 -18.55 4.03 5.36
C LEU A 42 -17.63 2.81 5.54
N LEU A 43 -16.62 2.91 6.41
CA LEU A 43 -15.68 1.81 6.70
C LEU A 43 -16.37 0.59 7.31
N THR A 44 -17.40 0.80 8.14
CA THR A 44 -18.19 -0.27 8.75
C THR A 44 -18.92 -1.10 7.70
N LYS A 45 -19.33 -0.49 6.58
CA LYS A 45 -19.99 -1.21 5.47
C LYS A 45 -19.06 -2.14 4.71
N ARG A 46 -17.73 -1.98 4.84
CA ARG A 46 -16.65 -2.77 4.20
C ARG A 46 -16.61 -2.74 2.66
N PHE A 47 -17.71 -2.50 1.97
CA PHE A 47 -17.81 -2.39 0.51
C PHE A 47 -18.94 -1.44 0.09
N LEU A 48 -18.81 -0.87 -1.11
CA LEU A 48 -19.86 -0.15 -1.83
C LEU A 48 -20.21 -0.91 -3.09
N TRP A 49 -21.46 -0.79 -3.54
CA TRP A 49 -21.84 -1.18 -4.89
C TRP A 49 -21.76 0.03 -5.79
N VAL A 50 -20.98 -0.06 -6.87
CA VAL A 50 -20.84 0.99 -7.88
C VAL A 50 -21.05 0.34 -9.24
N HIS A 51 -22.03 0.77 -10.02
CA HIS A 51 -22.38 0.15 -11.31
C HIS A 51 -22.52 -1.39 -11.24
N CYS A 52 -23.20 -1.89 -10.20
CA CYS A 52 -23.37 -3.32 -9.92
C CYS A 52 -22.07 -4.10 -9.64
N GLU A 53 -20.95 -3.41 -9.42
CA GLU A 53 -19.69 -4.00 -8.99
C GLU A 53 -19.44 -3.79 -7.50
N ARG A 54 -18.89 -4.82 -6.85
CA ARG A 54 -18.57 -4.77 -5.42
C ARG A 54 -17.20 -4.13 -5.20
N CYS A 55 -17.19 -2.87 -4.78
CA CYS A 55 -15.98 -2.12 -4.51
C CYS A 55 -15.60 -2.17 -3.02
N PRO A 56 -14.48 -2.82 -2.63
CA PRO A 56 -14.05 -2.87 -1.23
C PRO A 56 -13.59 -1.49 -0.73
N ILE A 57 -13.96 -1.15 0.50
CA ILE A 57 -13.59 0.09 1.17
C ILE A 57 -12.48 -0.20 2.16
N ARG A 58 -11.44 0.64 2.17
CA ARG A 58 -10.33 0.59 3.14
C ARG A 58 -9.93 2.00 3.51
N ARG A 59 -9.35 2.20 4.69
CA ARG A 59 -8.73 3.49 4.98
C ARG A 59 -7.60 3.71 3.99
N PHE A 60 -7.46 4.93 3.49
CA PHE A 60 -6.33 5.30 2.65
C PHE A 60 -5.00 5.00 3.36
N ASP A 61 -4.97 5.23 4.68
CA ASP A 61 -3.87 4.93 5.59
C ASP A 61 -3.50 3.46 5.73
N ASP A 62 -4.40 2.53 5.37
CA ASP A 62 -4.11 1.09 5.29
C ASP A 62 -3.41 0.74 3.97
N ARG A 63 -3.32 1.70 3.04
CA ARG A 63 -2.75 1.53 1.70
C ARG A 63 -1.43 2.30 1.49
N PRO A 64 -0.35 2.04 2.25
CA PRO A 64 0.95 2.44 1.77
C PRO A 64 1.53 1.34 0.86
N PRO A 65 1.77 1.61 -0.43
CA PRO A 65 2.76 0.85 -1.16
C PRO A 65 4.12 1.20 -0.55
N VAL A 66 4.62 0.32 0.31
CA VAL A 66 6.04 0.35 0.63
C VAL A 66 6.74 -0.01 -0.66
N HIS A 67 7.58 0.90 -1.12
CA HIS A 67 8.43 0.63 -2.26
C HIS A 67 9.40 -0.49 -1.86
N HIS A 68 9.46 -1.53 -2.67
CA HIS A 68 10.46 -2.57 -2.57
C HIS A 68 11.34 -2.48 -3.80
N CYS A 69 12.66 -2.64 -3.62
CA CYS A 69 13.54 -2.79 -4.76
C CYS A 69 13.10 -3.99 -5.61
N SER A 70 12.92 -3.82 -6.91
CA SER A 70 12.52 -4.91 -7.80
C SER A 70 13.58 -6.03 -7.89
N THR A 71 14.86 -5.69 -7.68
CA THR A 71 15.98 -6.65 -7.69
C THR A 71 16.18 -7.34 -6.35
N CYS A 72 16.34 -6.59 -5.25
CA CYS A 72 16.74 -7.17 -3.96
C CYS A 72 15.62 -7.18 -2.90
N HIS A 73 14.44 -6.67 -3.24
CA HIS A 73 13.24 -6.58 -2.39
C HIS A 73 13.38 -5.77 -1.09
N SER A 74 14.52 -5.10 -0.90
CA SER A 74 14.74 -4.18 0.22
C SER A 74 13.86 -2.95 0.09
N THR A 75 13.39 -2.45 1.23
CA THR A 75 12.63 -1.19 1.31
C THR A 75 13.51 0.02 1.61
N LYS A 76 14.84 -0.19 1.74
CA LYS A 76 15.80 0.85 2.14
C LYS A 76 16.33 1.69 0.97
N HIS A 77 16.04 1.30 -0.27
CA HIS A 77 16.47 2.03 -1.47
C HIS A 77 15.48 1.87 -2.63
N ARG A 78 15.71 2.67 -3.68
CA ARG A 78 15.00 2.59 -4.97
C ARG A 78 15.76 1.72 -5.96
N ASP A 79 15.07 1.24 -6.98
CA ASP A 79 15.60 0.32 -8.00
C ASP A 79 16.88 0.81 -8.68
N ASP A 80 16.98 2.11 -8.90
CA ASP A 80 18.11 2.80 -9.53
C ASP A 80 19.30 3.07 -8.59
N SER A 81 19.22 2.61 -7.34
CA SER A 81 20.26 2.89 -6.35
C SER A 81 21.49 2.01 -6.55
N LYS A 82 22.67 2.64 -6.61
CA LYS A 82 23.99 1.97 -6.50
C LYS A 82 24.17 1.19 -5.18
N LYS A 83 23.26 1.35 -4.22
CA LYS A 83 23.24 0.61 -2.93
C LYS A 83 22.58 -0.77 -3.05
N CYS A 84 22.03 -1.12 -4.22
CA CYS A 84 21.48 -2.45 -4.46
C CYS A 84 22.60 -3.48 -4.45
N GLN A 85 22.46 -4.53 -3.64
CA GLN A 85 23.46 -5.59 -3.48
C GLN A 85 23.22 -6.78 -4.42
N GLY A 86 22.38 -6.61 -5.44
CA GLY A 86 22.02 -7.67 -6.39
C GLY A 86 20.75 -8.45 -6.01
N PRO A 87 20.38 -9.44 -6.82
CA PRO A 87 19.11 -10.17 -6.68
C PRO A 87 19.07 -11.01 -5.41
N ARG A 88 17.89 -11.04 -4.78
CA ARG A 88 17.63 -11.85 -3.57
C ARG A 88 16.25 -12.47 -3.64
N CYS A 89 16.10 -13.68 -3.10
CA CYS A 89 14.83 -14.36 -2.97
C CYS A 89 13.86 -13.57 -2.06
N GLU A 90 12.63 -13.33 -2.51
CA GLU A 90 11.60 -12.62 -1.74
C GLU A 90 11.19 -13.38 -0.47
N HIS A 91 11.28 -14.71 -0.50
CA HIS A 91 10.83 -15.61 0.55
C HIS A 91 11.80 -15.72 1.71
N CYS A 92 13.11 -15.78 1.44
CA CYS A 92 14.14 -15.98 2.48
C CYS A 92 15.33 -15.02 2.43
N GLY A 93 15.44 -14.18 1.40
CA GLY A 93 16.50 -13.19 1.27
C GLY A 93 17.87 -13.71 0.83
N ASP A 94 17.99 -14.99 0.49
CA ASP A 94 19.23 -15.56 -0.04
C ASP A 94 19.51 -15.05 -1.47
N THR A 95 20.78 -15.03 -1.86
CA THR A 95 21.27 -14.67 -3.19
C THR A 95 21.51 -15.88 -4.09
N LYS A 96 21.43 -17.10 -3.55
CA LYS A 96 21.73 -18.35 -4.28
C LYS A 96 20.62 -18.82 -5.22
N HIS A 97 19.39 -18.38 -4.98
CA HIS A 97 18.22 -18.77 -5.76
C HIS A 97 17.26 -17.60 -5.95
N THR A 98 16.38 -17.73 -6.94
CA THR A 98 15.33 -16.75 -7.22
C THR A 98 14.11 -16.99 -6.33
N SER A 99 13.12 -16.11 -6.36
CA SER A 99 11.85 -16.36 -5.65
C SER A 99 11.08 -17.55 -6.23
N ASP A 100 11.24 -17.82 -7.53
CA ASP A 100 10.54 -18.90 -8.23
C ASP A 100 11.15 -20.27 -7.90
N ASP A 101 12.47 -20.31 -7.63
CA ASP A 101 13.22 -21.52 -7.26
C ASP A 101 13.38 -21.67 -5.74
N HIS A 102 12.44 -21.15 -4.95
CA HIS A 102 12.56 -21.22 -3.49
C HIS A 102 12.37 -22.67 -2.99
N PRO A 103 13.36 -23.26 -2.27
CA PRO A 103 13.22 -24.62 -1.78
C PRO A 103 12.14 -24.73 -0.70
N GLU A 104 11.30 -25.75 -0.77
CA GLU A 104 10.19 -25.98 0.19
C GLU A 104 10.66 -26.11 1.64
N ASP A 105 11.85 -26.69 1.86
CA ASP A 105 12.45 -26.89 3.18
C ASP A 105 13.13 -25.64 3.75
N THR A 106 13.19 -24.54 2.99
CA THR A 106 13.83 -23.30 3.47
C THR A 106 12.82 -22.43 4.20
N ALA A 107 13.14 -22.09 5.45
CA ALA A 107 12.30 -21.20 6.25
C ALA A 107 12.16 -19.82 5.60
N LEU A 108 10.96 -19.24 5.72
CA LEU A 108 10.73 -17.86 5.31
C LEU A 108 11.54 -16.92 6.18
N LYS A 109 12.08 -15.87 5.57
CA LYS A 109 12.86 -14.85 6.24
C LYS A 109 12.77 -13.54 5.51
N CYS A 110 12.16 -12.55 6.16
CA CYS A 110 11.98 -11.24 5.59
C CYS A 110 13.31 -10.47 5.56
N ILE A 111 13.68 -9.93 4.40
CA ILE A 111 14.92 -9.13 4.22
C ILE A 111 14.89 -7.84 5.06
N ASN A 112 13.70 -7.30 5.35
CA ASN A 112 13.55 -5.98 5.96
C ASN A 112 13.49 -6.02 7.49
N CYS A 113 12.94 -7.07 8.09
CA CYS A 113 12.81 -7.21 9.56
C CYS A 113 13.48 -8.47 10.13
N GLY A 114 13.89 -9.43 9.30
CA GLY A 114 14.44 -10.72 9.73
C GLY A 114 13.42 -11.73 10.27
N GLY A 115 12.12 -11.40 10.27
CA GLY A 115 11.05 -12.27 10.78
C GLY A 115 10.70 -13.44 9.85
N ASN A 116 10.02 -14.44 10.41
CA ASN A 116 9.60 -15.67 9.71
C ASN A 116 8.35 -15.44 8.84
N HIS A 117 8.51 -14.66 7.77
CA HIS A 117 7.48 -14.39 6.76
C HIS A 117 8.14 -13.85 5.49
N THR A 118 7.41 -13.79 4.38
CA THR A 118 7.93 -13.24 3.12
C THR A 118 8.16 -11.73 3.20
N THR A 119 8.98 -11.21 2.28
CA THR A 119 9.33 -9.79 2.25
C THR A 119 8.13 -8.86 2.01
N ARG A 120 7.10 -9.34 1.31
CA ARG A 120 5.87 -8.60 1.01
C ARG A 120 4.75 -8.75 2.03
N ASP A 121 4.99 -9.45 3.14
CA ASP A 121 3.98 -9.58 4.20
C ASP A 121 3.51 -8.19 4.68
N ARG A 122 2.20 -8.03 4.85
CA ARG A 122 1.56 -6.81 5.36
C ARG A 122 1.73 -6.65 6.86
N VAL A 123 1.90 -7.74 7.61
CA VAL A 123 2.11 -7.67 9.06
C VAL A 123 3.58 -7.44 9.43
N CYS A 124 4.48 -7.37 8.44
CA CYS A 124 5.89 -7.07 8.63
C CYS A 124 6.12 -5.81 9.49
N PRO A 125 6.83 -5.90 10.63
CA PRO A 125 7.09 -4.76 11.51
C PRO A 125 7.82 -3.61 10.82
N ALA A 126 8.85 -3.92 10.01
CA ALA A 126 9.61 -2.91 9.27
C ALA A 126 8.73 -2.15 8.26
N ARG A 127 7.81 -2.87 7.61
CA ARG A 127 6.82 -2.27 6.70
C ARG A 127 5.87 -1.33 7.47
N ARG A 128 5.36 -1.77 8.62
CA ARG A 128 4.47 -0.96 9.47
C ARG A 128 5.16 0.30 10.00
N ALA A 129 6.43 0.21 10.39
CA ALA A 129 7.22 1.34 10.85
C ALA A 129 7.42 2.40 9.74
N GLN A 130 7.86 1.98 8.54
CA GLN A 130 8.03 2.90 7.40
C GLN A 130 6.72 3.57 6.98
N ASN A 131 5.61 2.85 7.12
CA ASN A 131 4.28 3.39 6.87
C ASN A 131 3.89 4.45 7.89
N ALA A 132 4.25 4.27 9.16
CA ALA A 132 4.04 5.28 10.20
C ALA A 132 4.91 6.53 9.97
N GLU A 133 6.17 6.37 9.60
CA GLU A 133 7.09 7.50 9.30
C GLU A 133 6.66 8.30 8.06
N LYS A 134 6.15 7.63 7.03
CA LYS A 134 5.60 8.33 5.85
C LYS A 134 4.35 9.13 6.18
N LYS A 135 3.53 8.66 7.14
CA LYS A 135 2.35 9.42 7.60
C LYS A 135 2.77 10.72 8.28
N THR A 136 3.74 10.68 9.19
CA THR A 136 4.20 11.87 9.92
C THR A 136 4.87 12.89 9.00
N SER A 137 5.69 12.43 8.04
CA SER A 137 6.37 13.31 7.09
C SER A 137 5.44 13.95 6.04
N ASN A 138 4.35 13.28 5.66
CA ASN A 138 3.37 13.84 4.72
C ASN A 138 2.41 14.84 5.40
N SER A 139 2.08 14.62 6.69
CA SER A 139 1.32 15.60 7.49
C SER A 139 2.06 16.93 7.69
N ASN A 140 3.39 16.90 7.77
CA ASN A 140 4.22 18.12 7.92
C ASN A 140 4.44 18.90 6.62
N LYS A 141 4.03 18.38 5.45
CA LYS A 141 4.18 19.04 4.14
C LYS A 141 2.94 19.80 3.68
N SER A 142 1.89 19.83 4.49
CA SER A 142 0.61 20.47 4.18
C SER A 142 0.36 21.77 4.98
N VAL A 143 1.43 22.44 5.42
CA VAL A 143 1.41 23.78 6.05
C VAL A 143 2.06 24.77 5.10
#